data_AF-A0A9E2Y1G4-F1
#
_entry.id   AF-A0A9E2Y1G4-F1
#
_cell.length_a   1.000
_cell.length_b   1.000
_cell.length_c   1.000
_cell.angle_alpha   90.00
_cell.angle_beta   90.00
_cell.angle_gamma   90.00
#
_symmetry.space_group_name_H-M   'P 1'
#
loop_
_entity.id
_entity.type
_entity.pdbx_description
1 polymer ?
#
loop_
_entity_poly.entity_id
_entity_poly.type
_entity_poly.pdbx_seq_one_letter_code
_entity_poly.pdbx_strand_id
1 'polypeptide(L)'
;MLKHIVCGAAAGLAALAISGLLPASTVRAQQLDQILRGYEIAANQGIPLNLKRKDWFSVGLGSYLVNTTGCNDCHTHPNWAPGGNPYVLGQPEQINTAQYLSGGRQFTTPAGMFTSANITPDKNDLPAGLTLQGFLEVMHTGHDPRDPPGDLLQVMSWPLYRWKTDSDLIAIYAYLQAIPSLPDNPNPGP
;
A
#
# COMPACT_ATOMS: atom_id res chain seq x y z
N MET A 1 31.59 -48.13 -44.59
CA MET A 1 30.99 -46.80 -44.33
C MET A 1 30.99 -46.59 -42.83
N LEU A 2 31.86 -45.68 -42.39
CA LEU A 2 32.12 -45.33 -40.99
C LEU A 2 31.04 -44.32 -40.54
N LYS A 3 30.25 -44.64 -39.53
CA LYS A 3 29.43 -43.65 -38.80
C LYS A 3 29.51 -43.90 -37.30
N HIS A 4 30.16 -42.93 -36.66
CA HIS A 4 30.22 -42.52 -35.27
C HIS A 4 29.04 -42.94 -34.38
N ILE A 5 29.34 -43.44 -33.17
CA ILE A 5 28.63 -43.04 -31.94
C ILE A 5 29.69 -42.85 -30.84
N VAL A 6 29.89 -41.60 -30.45
CA VAL A 6 30.70 -41.18 -29.31
C VAL A 6 29.78 -41.00 -28.10
N CYS A 7 30.24 -41.53 -26.97
CA CYS A 7 30.16 -41.07 -25.58
C CYS A 7 29.08 -40.04 -25.16
N GLY A 8 28.42 -40.33 -24.04
CA GLY A 8 27.63 -39.35 -23.29
C GLY A 8 27.08 -39.94 -21.99
N ALA A 9 27.94 -40.31 -21.05
CA ALA A 9 27.49 -40.60 -19.70
C ALA A 9 26.97 -39.30 -19.07
N ALA A 10 25.65 -39.23 -18.87
CA ALA A 10 24.98 -38.12 -18.22
C ALA A 10 25.34 -38.10 -16.73
N ALA A 11 26.34 -37.29 -16.36
CA ALA A 11 26.54 -36.87 -14.99
C ALA A 11 25.53 -35.76 -14.70
N GLY A 12 24.39 -36.14 -14.11
CA GLY A 12 23.40 -35.20 -13.61
C GLY A 12 24.02 -34.31 -12.54
N LEU A 13 24.20 -33.03 -12.86
CA LEU A 13 24.38 -31.99 -11.84
C LEU A 13 23.06 -31.86 -11.10
N ALA A 14 22.96 -32.52 -9.95
CA ALA A 14 21.95 -32.22 -8.95
C ALA A 14 22.17 -30.77 -8.51
N ALA A 15 21.41 -29.84 -9.08
CA ALA A 15 21.27 -28.51 -8.55
C ALA A 15 20.57 -28.63 -7.20
N LEU A 16 21.35 -28.75 -6.13
CA LEU A 16 20.89 -28.52 -4.76
C LEU A 16 20.40 -27.07 -4.72
N ALA A 17 19.09 -26.88 -4.82
CA ALA A 17 18.46 -25.62 -4.50
C ALA A 17 18.71 -25.37 -3.01
N ILE A 18 19.75 -24.58 -2.70
CA ILE A 18 19.94 -24.04 -1.36
C ILE A 18 18.83 -23.02 -1.18
N SER A 19 17.68 -23.44 -0.68
CA SER A 19 16.73 -22.56 -0.01
C SER A 19 17.39 -22.08 1.28
N GLY A 20 18.33 -21.14 1.14
CA GLY A 20 19.04 -20.56 2.25
C GLY A 20 18.08 -19.70 3.06
N LEU A 21 17.80 -20.10 4.29
CA LEU A 21 17.27 -19.20 5.30
C LEU A 21 18.26 -18.03 5.42
N LEU A 22 17.81 -16.83 5.02
CA LEU A 22 18.59 -15.62 5.22
C LEU A 22 18.85 -15.45 6.72
N PRO A 23 20.07 -15.04 7.12
CA PRO A 23 20.33 -14.77 8.52
C PRO A 23 19.46 -13.61 9.00
N ALA A 24 19.03 -13.65 10.27
CA ALA A 24 18.15 -12.64 10.86
C ALA A 24 18.68 -11.20 10.73
N SER A 25 20.02 -11.03 10.68
CA SER A 25 20.68 -9.75 10.41
C SER A 25 20.35 -9.19 9.02
N THR A 26 20.26 -10.04 8.00
CA THR A 26 19.90 -9.63 6.63
C THR A 26 18.42 -9.28 6.53
N VAL A 27 17.54 -10.05 7.18
CA VAL A 27 16.11 -9.72 7.27
C VAL A 27 15.90 -8.37 7.96
N ARG A 28 16.61 -8.13 9.06
CA ARG A 28 16.57 -6.85 9.79
C ARG A 28 17.11 -5.68 8.95
N ALA A 29 18.16 -5.90 8.17
CA ALA A 29 18.70 -4.88 7.26
C ALA A 29 17.69 -4.53 6.15
N GLN A 30 17.10 -5.52 5.50
CA GLN A 30 16.10 -5.29 4.45
C GLN A 30 14.86 -4.54 4.97
N GLN A 31 14.39 -4.87 6.17
CA GLN A 31 13.28 -4.14 6.79
C GLN A 31 13.67 -2.70 7.13
N LEU A 32 14.90 -2.46 7.58
CA LEU A 32 15.41 -1.10 7.80
C LEU A 32 15.47 -0.30 6.50
N ASP A 33 15.90 -0.91 5.38
CA ASP A 33 15.94 -0.26 4.07
C ASP A 33 14.54 0.20 3.64
N GLN A 34 13.51 -0.63 3.83
CA GLN A 34 12.13 -0.24 3.54
C GLN A 34 11.67 0.92 4.42
N ILE A 35 12.00 0.89 5.71
CA ILE A 35 11.63 1.95 6.66
C ILE A 35 12.26 3.29 6.25
N LEU A 36 13.56 3.30 5.95
CA LEU A 36 14.27 4.50 5.50
C LEU A 36 13.72 5.01 4.16
N ARG A 37 13.46 4.09 3.22
CA ARG A 37 12.86 4.43 1.93
C ARG A 37 11.45 5.00 2.07
N GLY A 38 10.66 4.52 3.02
CA GLY A 38 9.34 5.07 3.31
C GLY A 38 9.41 6.53 3.77
N TYR A 39 10.36 6.88 4.64
CA TYR A 39 10.58 8.28 5.03
C TYR A 39 11.05 9.14 3.87
N GLU A 40 11.96 8.64 3.04
CA GLU A 40 12.41 9.32 1.83
C GLU A 40 11.26 9.61 0.85
N ILE A 41 10.38 8.63 0.61
CA ILE A 41 9.19 8.79 -0.24
C ILE A 41 8.29 9.91 0.30
N ALA A 42 7.94 9.86 1.58
CA ALA A 42 7.07 10.88 2.19
C ALA A 42 7.69 12.28 2.11
N ALA A 43 8.99 12.40 2.37
CA ALA A 43 9.72 13.66 2.29
C ALA A 43 9.76 14.21 0.85
N ASN A 44 10.08 13.36 -0.13
CA ASN A 44 10.18 13.75 -1.54
C ASN A 44 8.81 14.14 -2.14
N GLN A 45 7.73 13.51 -1.66
CA GLN A 45 6.36 13.86 -2.04
C GLN A 45 5.79 15.05 -1.25
N GLY A 46 6.54 15.59 -0.28
CA GLY A 46 6.10 16.73 0.52
C GLY A 46 4.96 16.40 1.49
N ILE A 47 4.86 15.16 1.96
CA ILE A 47 3.84 14.70 2.91
C ILE A 47 4.38 14.92 4.33
N PRO A 48 3.87 15.91 5.10
CA PRO A 48 4.35 16.15 6.45
C PRO A 48 3.87 15.04 7.39
N LEU A 49 4.76 14.54 8.24
CA LEU A 49 4.45 13.47 9.19
C LEU A 49 4.45 13.99 10.64
N ASN A 50 3.38 13.71 11.37
CA ASN A 50 3.31 13.90 12.81
C ASN A 50 3.80 12.64 13.53
N LEU A 51 5.06 12.66 13.97
CA LEU A 51 5.70 11.51 14.63
C LEU A 51 5.58 11.54 16.16
N LYS A 52 4.87 12.52 16.73
CA LYS A 52 4.77 12.70 18.18
C LYS A 52 4.02 11.51 18.81
N ARG A 53 4.72 10.78 19.69
CA ARG A 53 4.21 9.58 20.40
C ARG A 53 3.78 8.44 19.46
N LYS A 54 4.37 8.35 18.26
CA LYS A 54 4.13 7.22 17.33
C LYS A 54 5.37 6.35 17.25
N ASP A 55 5.20 5.08 16.89
CA ASP A 55 6.34 4.21 16.60
C ASP A 55 6.95 4.55 15.24
N TRP A 56 8.19 5.01 15.27
CA TRP A 56 8.89 5.49 14.07
C TRP A 56 9.19 4.35 13.09
N PHE A 57 9.40 3.12 13.56
CA PHE A 57 9.63 1.99 12.67
C PHE A 57 8.35 1.66 11.89
N SER A 58 7.21 1.57 12.58
CA SER A 58 5.90 1.34 11.97
C SER A 58 5.50 2.45 10.99
N VAL A 59 5.71 3.73 11.34
CA VAL A 59 5.39 4.84 10.42
C VAL A 59 6.23 4.79 9.14
N GLY A 60 7.54 4.53 9.24
CA GLY A 60 8.40 4.44 8.06
C GLY A 60 8.04 3.24 7.18
N LEU A 61 7.84 2.05 7.77
CA LEU A 61 7.41 0.86 7.02
C LEU A 61 6.03 1.08 6.38
N GLY A 62 5.09 1.68 7.12
CA GLY A 62 3.77 2.01 6.63
C GLY A 62 3.80 2.97 5.45
N SER A 63 4.65 3.99 5.50
CA SER A 63 4.87 4.91 4.37
C SER A 63 5.32 4.16 3.13
N TYR A 64 6.30 3.26 3.28
CA TYR A 64 6.77 2.42 2.18
C TYR A 64 5.63 1.57 1.61
N LEU A 65 4.87 0.88 2.45
CA LEU A 65 3.77 0.02 2.02
C LEU A 65 2.64 0.80 1.34
N VAL A 66 2.16 1.90 1.93
CA VAL A 66 1.06 2.71 1.38
C VAL A 66 1.44 3.27 0.00
N ASN A 67 2.66 3.76 -0.15
CA ASN A 67 3.12 4.39 -1.38
C ASN A 67 3.61 3.39 -2.45
N THR A 68 3.71 2.09 -2.14
CA THR A 68 4.13 1.04 -3.10
C THR A 68 3.06 -0.01 -3.40
N THR A 69 1.91 0.04 -2.71
CA THR A 69 0.84 -0.98 -2.85
C THR A 69 -0.51 -0.41 -3.28
N GLY A 70 -0.50 0.76 -3.92
CA GLY A 70 -1.64 1.30 -4.67
C GLY A 70 -2.72 1.99 -3.84
N CYS A 71 -2.47 2.31 -2.57
CA CYS A 71 -3.46 3.03 -1.75
C CYS A 71 -3.79 4.40 -2.37
N ASN A 72 -2.76 5.12 -2.84
CA ASN A 72 -2.91 6.43 -3.50
C ASN A 72 -3.69 6.33 -4.82
N ASP A 73 -3.76 5.16 -5.45
CA ASP A 73 -4.34 5.03 -6.78
C ASP A 73 -5.87 5.20 -6.76
N CYS A 74 -6.48 4.87 -5.62
CA CYS A 74 -7.92 4.97 -5.40
C CYS A 74 -8.27 6.03 -4.36
N HIS A 75 -7.45 6.19 -3.31
CA HIS A 75 -7.77 7.08 -2.20
C HIS A 75 -7.26 8.52 -2.41
N THR A 76 -6.62 8.84 -3.52
CA THR A 76 -6.28 10.24 -3.87
C THR A 76 -6.99 10.59 -5.18
N HIS A 77 -7.88 11.60 -5.18
CA HIS A 77 -8.59 12.00 -6.41
C HIS A 77 -8.56 13.53 -6.64
N PRO A 78 -8.19 14.00 -7.83
CA PRO A 78 -7.37 13.29 -8.82
C PRO A 78 -6.03 12.88 -8.21
N ASN A 79 -5.44 11.78 -8.69
CA ASN A 79 -4.21 11.20 -8.13
C ASN A 79 -3.00 12.15 -8.25
N TRP A 80 -2.93 12.90 -9.35
CA TRP A 80 -1.80 13.76 -9.70
C TRP A 80 -2.16 15.22 -9.57
N ALA A 81 -1.20 16.04 -9.13
CA ALA A 81 -1.33 17.49 -9.17
C ALA A 81 -1.43 17.97 -10.63
N PRO A 82 -2.03 19.15 -10.89
CA PRO A 82 -2.07 19.72 -12.24
C PRO A 82 -0.66 19.80 -12.86
N GLY A 83 -0.48 19.16 -14.02
CA GLY A 83 0.82 19.10 -14.71
C GLY A 83 1.84 18.12 -14.12
N GLY A 84 1.44 17.30 -13.14
CA GLY A 84 2.27 16.32 -12.44
C GLY A 84 1.92 14.86 -12.74
N ASN A 85 1.26 14.59 -13.87
CA ASN A 85 0.85 13.24 -14.22
C ASN A 85 1.96 12.53 -15.02
N PRO A 86 2.68 11.55 -14.43
CA PRO A 86 3.81 10.90 -15.09
C PRO A 86 3.41 10.04 -16.31
N TYR A 87 2.11 9.75 -16.48
CA TYR A 87 1.60 9.06 -17.67
C TYR A 87 1.41 10.00 -18.87
N VAL A 88 1.53 11.32 -18.67
CA VAL A 88 1.58 12.30 -19.75
C VAL A 88 3.05 12.58 -20.07
N LEU A 89 3.45 12.33 -21.32
CA LEU A 89 4.85 12.47 -21.76
C LEU A 89 5.39 13.87 -21.43
N GLY A 90 6.50 13.91 -20.69
CA GLY A 90 7.21 15.13 -20.33
C GLY A 90 6.76 15.79 -19.02
N GLN A 91 5.73 15.27 -18.35
CA GLN A 91 5.35 15.72 -17.01
C GLN A 91 6.13 14.95 -15.93
N PRO A 92 6.54 15.61 -14.83
CA PRO A 92 7.09 14.93 -13.67
C PRO A 92 6.02 14.15 -12.91
N GLU A 93 6.43 13.20 -12.07
CA GLU A 93 5.55 12.61 -11.07
C GLU A 93 5.34 13.61 -9.92
N GLN A 94 4.13 14.12 -9.74
CA GLN A 94 3.75 14.90 -8.56
C GLN A 94 2.36 14.51 -8.08
N ILE A 95 2.31 13.84 -6.93
CA ILE A 95 1.04 13.45 -6.30
C ILE A 95 0.24 14.68 -5.90
N ASN A 96 -1.08 14.58 -5.97
CA ASN A 96 -1.98 15.63 -5.49
C ASN A 96 -2.02 15.62 -3.95
N THR A 97 -1.04 16.29 -3.32
CA THR A 97 -0.95 16.35 -1.85
C THR A 97 -2.14 17.01 -1.17
N ALA A 98 -2.86 17.90 -1.89
CA ALA A 98 -4.06 18.56 -1.37
C ALA A 98 -5.26 17.60 -1.20
N GLN A 99 -5.27 16.46 -1.88
CA GLN A 99 -6.28 15.40 -1.75
C GLN A 99 -5.64 14.04 -1.43
N TYR A 100 -4.44 14.05 -0.83
CA TYR A 100 -3.70 12.83 -0.54
C TYR A 100 -4.49 11.95 0.41
N LEU A 101 -4.92 10.78 -0.07
CA LEU A 101 -5.66 9.79 0.69
C LEU A 101 -7.04 10.26 1.22
N SER A 102 -7.56 11.39 0.74
CA SER A 102 -8.89 11.95 1.13
C SER A 102 -10.09 11.34 0.39
N GLY A 103 -9.85 10.32 -0.45
CA GLY A 103 -10.87 9.60 -1.20
C GLY A 103 -11.40 10.38 -2.41
N GLY A 104 -12.64 10.07 -2.78
CA GLY A 104 -13.40 10.78 -3.82
C GLY A 104 -13.32 10.17 -5.22
N ARG A 105 -12.59 9.07 -5.42
CA ARG A 105 -12.59 8.36 -6.71
C ARG A 105 -13.87 7.56 -6.87
N GLN A 106 -14.61 7.80 -7.94
CA GLN A 106 -15.85 7.13 -8.26
C GLN A 106 -15.62 5.95 -9.21
N PHE A 107 -16.28 4.83 -8.91
CA PHE A 107 -16.18 3.59 -9.66
C PHE A 107 -17.57 3.10 -9.99
N THR A 108 -17.82 2.88 -11.28
CA THR A 108 -19.05 2.24 -11.76
C THR A 108 -18.75 0.77 -11.99
N THR A 109 -19.37 -0.10 -11.19
CA THR A 109 -19.26 -1.56 -11.33
C THR A 109 -20.65 -2.16 -11.62
N PRO A 110 -20.74 -3.43 -12.03
CA PRO A 110 -22.04 -4.12 -12.12
C PRO A 110 -22.82 -4.14 -10.80
N ALA A 111 -22.13 -4.03 -9.65
CA ALA A 111 -22.75 -4.01 -8.33
C ALA A 111 -23.25 -2.61 -7.91
N GLY A 112 -22.92 -1.56 -8.67
CA GLY A 112 -23.34 -0.19 -8.38
C GLY A 112 -22.22 0.84 -8.54
N MET A 113 -22.52 2.08 -8.14
CA MET A 113 -21.56 3.16 -8.06
C MET A 113 -20.99 3.26 -6.65
N PHE A 114 -19.67 3.26 -6.54
CA PHE A 114 -18.94 3.34 -5.28
C PHE A 114 -17.97 4.51 -5.32
N THR A 115 -17.75 5.17 -4.18
CA THR A 115 -16.74 6.23 -4.04
C THR A 115 -15.68 5.76 -3.05
N SER A 116 -14.40 5.94 -3.37
CA SER A 116 -13.32 5.62 -2.44
C SER A 116 -13.42 6.49 -1.19
N ALA A 117 -13.24 5.85 -0.04
CA ALA A 117 -13.30 6.50 1.26
C ALA A 117 -12.11 7.44 1.47
N ASN A 118 -12.30 8.45 2.32
CA ASN A 118 -11.19 9.15 2.95
C ASN A 118 -10.53 8.23 3.99
N ILE A 119 -9.24 7.96 3.85
CA ILE A 119 -8.48 7.11 4.77
C ILE A 119 -7.44 7.89 5.60
N THR A 120 -7.46 9.23 5.49
CA THR A 120 -6.72 10.09 6.42
C THR A 120 -7.27 9.95 7.84
N PRO A 121 -6.51 10.32 8.89
CA PRO A 121 -6.98 10.17 10.25
C PRO A 121 -8.07 11.20 10.56
N ASP A 122 -9.08 10.80 11.32
CA ASP A 122 -10.08 11.73 11.85
C ASP A 122 -9.51 12.60 13.00
N LYS A 123 -10.37 13.42 13.61
CA LYS A 123 -10.01 14.27 14.77
C LYS A 123 -9.52 13.51 16.01
N ASN A 124 -9.73 12.19 16.06
CA ASN A 124 -9.33 11.31 17.15
C ASN A 124 -8.12 10.44 16.76
N ASP A 125 -7.40 10.81 15.69
CA ASP A 125 -6.30 10.04 15.12
C ASP A 125 -6.72 8.65 14.58
N LEU A 126 -7.96 8.47 14.11
CA LEU A 126 -8.46 7.19 13.55
C LEU A 126 -8.50 7.23 12.01
N PRO A 127 -7.62 6.51 11.29
CA PRO A 127 -7.66 6.36 9.84
C PRO A 127 -9.02 5.86 9.35
N ALA A 128 -9.62 6.56 8.38
CA ALA A 128 -10.97 6.27 7.88
C ALA A 128 -12.08 6.26 8.96
N GLY A 129 -11.80 6.81 10.16
CA GLY A 129 -12.69 6.71 11.33
C GLY A 129 -12.70 5.33 11.99
N LEU A 130 -11.77 4.43 11.64
CA LEU A 130 -11.71 3.07 12.15
C LEU A 130 -10.68 2.93 13.27
N THR A 131 -11.00 2.11 14.28
CA THR A 131 -10.00 1.60 15.22
C THR A 131 -9.04 0.68 14.49
N LEU A 132 -7.87 0.37 15.08
CA LEU A 132 -6.96 -0.62 14.52
C LEU A 132 -7.65 -1.97 14.29
N GLN A 133 -8.50 -2.42 15.22
CA GLN A 133 -9.24 -3.67 15.07
C GLN A 133 -10.20 -3.60 13.87
N GLY A 134 -10.97 -2.52 13.74
CA GLY A 134 -11.88 -2.35 12.60
C GLY A 134 -11.10 -2.28 11.27
N PHE A 135 -9.97 -1.57 11.25
CA PHE A 135 -9.09 -1.53 10.08
C PHE A 135 -8.59 -2.93 9.68
N LEU A 136 -8.11 -3.73 10.63
CA LEU A 136 -7.68 -5.11 10.36
C LEU A 136 -8.82 -5.98 9.84
N GLU A 137 -10.03 -5.81 10.38
CA GLU A 137 -11.23 -6.51 9.90
C GLU A 137 -11.52 -6.16 8.43
N VAL A 138 -11.53 -4.87 8.06
CA VAL A 138 -11.72 -4.44 6.67
C VAL A 138 -10.65 -5.05 5.76
N MET A 139 -9.38 -4.99 6.16
CA MET A 139 -8.27 -5.47 5.32
C MET A 139 -8.28 -6.99 5.12
N HIS A 140 -8.72 -7.76 6.12
CA HIS A 140 -8.72 -9.22 6.07
C HIS A 140 -9.97 -9.83 5.43
N THR A 141 -11.10 -9.15 5.57
CA THR A 141 -12.42 -9.70 5.22
C THR A 141 -13.13 -8.93 4.10
N GLY A 142 -12.76 -7.67 3.89
CA GLY A 142 -13.49 -6.76 3.03
C GLY A 142 -14.80 -6.23 3.61
N HIS A 143 -15.18 -6.61 4.83
CA HIS A 143 -16.34 -6.07 5.51
C HIS A 143 -15.98 -4.77 6.23
N ASP A 144 -16.63 -3.66 5.89
CA ASP A 144 -16.55 -2.44 6.68
C ASP A 144 -17.49 -2.59 7.89
N PRO A 145 -17.03 -2.40 9.14
CA PRO A 145 -17.86 -2.55 10.32
C PRO A 145 -19.02 -1.55 10.41
N ARG A 146 -19.06 -0.55 9.52
CA ARG A 146 -20.16 0.42 9.38
C ARG A 146 -21.26 -0.06 8.43
N ASP A 147 -20.98 -1.08 7.62
CA ASP A 147 -21.91 -1.63 6.65
C ASP A 147 -22.76 -2.76 7.25
N PRO A 148 -23.91 -3.11 6.65
CA PRO A 148 -24.69 -4.27 7.04
C PRO A 148 -23.88 -5.58 7.02
N PRO A 149 -24.14 -6.53 7.95
CA PRO A 149 -23.46 -7.82 7.94
C PRO A 149 -23.63 -8.56 6.62
N GLY A 150 -22.50 -8.99 6.02
CA GLY A 150 -22.47 -9.68 4.74
C GLY A 150 -22.16 -8.78 3.53
N ASP A 151 -22.25 -7.46 3.69
CA ASP A 151 -21.80 -6.52 2.67
C ASP A 151 -20.27 -6.42 2.67
N LEU A 152 -19.70 -6.46 1.47
CA LEU A 152 -18.26 -6.40 1.24
C LEU A 152 -17.91 -5.23 0.34
N LEU A 153 -16.71 -4.66 0.53
CA LEU A 153 -16.13 -3.70 -0.37
C LEU A 153 -15.96 -4.32 -1.77
N GLN A 154 -16.68 -3.76 -2.74
CA GLN A 154 -16.74 -4.29 -4.11
C GLN A 154 -15.60 -3.81 -5.02
N VAL A 155 -14.92 -2.73 -4.64
CA VAL A 155 -13.88 -2.07 -5.45
C VAL A 155 -12.50 -2.23 -4.83
N MET A 156 -12.39 -1.96 -3.52
CA MET A 156 -11.12 -2.05 -2.82
C MET A 156 -10.59 -3.49 -2.88
N SER A 157 -9.33 -3.65 -3.29
CA SER A 157 -8.67 -4.95 -3.46
C SER A 157 -8.30 -5.65 -2.14
N TRP A 158 -9.23 -5.69 -1.17
CA TRP A 158 -9.07 -6.43 0.08
C TRP A 158 -8.65 -7.91 -0.11
N PRO A 159 -9.01 -8.64 -1.20
CA PRO A 159 -8.53 -10.00 -1.40
C PRO A 159 -7.01 -10.09 -1.62
N LEU A 160 -6.36 -9.00 -2.04
CA LEU A 160 -4.89 -8.91 -2.13
C LEU A 160 -4.29 -8.50 -0.78
N TYR A 161 -4.95 -7.57 -0.09
CA TYR A 161 -4.45 -7.03 1.17
C TYR A 161 -4.57 -8.00 2.36
N ARG A 162 -5.57 -8.90 2.35
CA ARG A 162 -5.77 -9.90 3.41
C ARG A 162 -4.61 -10.87 3.63
N TRP A 163 -3.67 -10.93 2.69
CA TRP A 163 -2.47 -11.78 2.79
C TRP A 163 -1.28 -11.05 3.41
N LYS A 164 -1.41 -9.76 3.69
CA LYS A 164 -0.40 -9.02 4.44
C LYS A 164 -0.33 -9.53 5.87
N THR A 165 0.86 -9.48 6.45
CA THR A 165 1.01 -9.78 7.88
C THR A 165 0.30 -8.70 8.70
N ASP A 166 -0.13 -9.04 9.91
CA ASP A 166 -0.69 -8.03 10.82
C ASP A 166 0.32 -6.91 11.09
N SER A 167 1.62 -7.23 11.13
CA SER A 167 2.67 -6.20 11.27
C SER A 167 2.68 -5.20 10.11
N ASP A 168 2.46 -5.66 8.88
CA ASP A 168 2.38 -4.77 7.71
C ASP A 168 1.13 -3.89 7.77
N LEU A 169 -0.02 -4.47 8.15
CA LEU A 169 -1.28 -3.75 8.28
C LEU A 169 -1.24 -2.72 9.43
N ILE A 170 -0.62 -3.09 10.56
CA ILE A 170 -0.37 -2.18 11.68
C ILE A 170 0.57 -1.05 11.26
N ALA A 171 1.61 -1.33 10.48
CA ALA A 171 2.50 -0.30 9.94
C ALA A 171 1.76 0.67 9.03
N ILE A 172 0.94 0.16 8.10
CA ILE A 172 0.05 0.97 7.25
C ILE A 172 -0.84 1.87 8.11
N TYR A 173 -1.53 1.30 9.10
CA TYR A 173 -2.39 2.06 10.01
C TYR A 173 -1.61 3.15 10.75
N ALA A 174 -0.42 2.84 11.27
CA ALA A 174 0.43 3.80 11.96
C ALA A 174 0.87 4.97 11.06
N TYR A 175 1.17 4.70 9.78
CA TYR A 175 1.47 5.74 8.80
C TYR A 175 0.24 6.62 8.52
N LEU A 176 -0.95 6.02 8.32
CA LEU A 176 -2.18 6.78 8.14
C LEU A 176 -2.50 7.64 9.38
N GLN A 177 -2.13 7.21 10.59
CA GLN A 177 -2.23 8.06 11.78
C GLN A 177 -1.24 9.23 11.81
N ALA A 178 -0.18 9.17 11.00
CA ALA A 178 0.91 10.15 11.00
C ALA A 178 0.77 11.23 9.92
N ILE A 179 0.00 10.98 8.86
CA ILE A 179 -0.24 11.97 7.80
C ILE A 179 -1.26 13.03 8.23
N PRO A 180 -1.40 14.15 7.50
CA PRO A 180 -2.41 15.16 7.79
C PRO A 180 -3.83 14.59 7.73
N SER A 181 -4.66 15.02 8.67
CA SER A 181 -6.11 14.85 8.57
C SER A 181 -6.64 15.77 7.48
N LEU A 182 -7.38 15.22 6.51
CA LEU A 182 -8.06 15.98 5.47
C LEU A 182 -9.58 15.75 5.57
N PRO A 183 -10.41 16.75 5.24
CA PRO A 183 -11.84 16.51 5.03
C PRO A 183 -12.03 15.59 3.82
N ASP A 184 -13.23 15.02 3.70
CA ASP A 184 -13.61 14.30 2.49
C ASP A 184 -13.42 15.17 1.26
N ASN A 185 -12.95 14.54 0.18
CA ASN A 185 -12.69 15.23 -1.06
C ASN A 185 -13.95 15.97 -1.56
N PRO A 186 -13.92 17.31 -1.70
CA PRO A 186 -15.08 18.09 -2.10
C PRO A 186 -15.45 17.92 -3.58
N ASN A 187 -14.58 17.32 -4.39
CA ASN A 187 -14.77 17.13 -5.83
C ASN A 187 -14.60 15.66 -6.22
N PRO A 188 -15.52 14.76 -5.80
CA PRO A 188 -15.45 13.37 -6.20
C PRO A 188 -15.68 13.22 -7.71
N GLY A 189 -15.05 12.21 -8.34
CA GLY A 189 -15.10 12.03 -9.77
C GLY A 189 -14.49 10.71 -10.25
N PRO A 190 -14.66 10.37 -11.55
CA PRO A 190 -14.30 9.07 -12.13
C PRO A 190 -12.79 8.83 -12.30
#